data_AF-A0A954LHL0-F1
#
_entry.id   AF-A0A954LHL0-F1
#
_cell.length_a   1.000
_cell.length_b   1.000
_cell.length_c   1.000
_cell.angle_alpha   90.00
_cell.angle_beta   90.00
_cell.angle_gamma   90.00
#
_symmetry.space_group_name_H-M   'P 1'
#
loop_
_entity.id
_entity.type
_entity.pdbx_description
1 polymer ?
#
loop_
_entity_poly.entity_id
_entity_poly.type
_entity_poly.pdbx_seq_one_letter_code
_entity_poly.pdbx_strand_id
1 'polypeptide(L)'
;MNMFTRKLACLIAVALIGGPLAIVVAADTALVFNTTAPTNDLKGSLAAQVQFAQSQIVPAHPKEGDNQPHLIGRRTCLLLVRPLKANGTSPMQVTARDRDGKMLGTVNLDPPGKLPKTAYYLDSLPDGEIDFQTPDGATDVIRNKNDLAKLSDPADTFLSGHLKQHALVEIQLADGRWVRHIHLPDGTGLNDRMLRVTSDAGYGSTIHYDSRDVQISRGQSLLFKCVRSQWILESELENQHLTYATDTWSGVLPAEWIVPGLNLQLRQGGLSGELSDLQVGAPGQLLIHTIDVGMLVPPRGQFHFANDPEAHREYFQTVPTSRMIISQYAPLFLREVVLPDGTMLTESAPDEGGWHAGSMRQSIGKELISHGVDNANYGINSTAGDGEGSHPYLAAQLTAHNSLGRYSNGVVVHGGSGGGGIVTLDNSIGNELSHEVGHNYELGHYVGGFKGSVHRSADQINSTWGWDADKNRFIPN
;
A
#
# COMPACT_ATOMS: atom_id res chain seq x y z
N MET A 1 -67.22 8.14 38.91
CA MET A 1 -65.90 8.57 39.41
C MET A 1 -65.29 9.46 38.35
N ASN A 2 -65.38 10.79 38.47
CA ASN A 2 -64.42 11.68 39.17
C ASN A 2 -63.01 11.51 38.56
N MET A 3 -62.32 12.47 37.95
CA MET A 3 -62.26 13.96 38.02
C MET A 3 -61.95 14.51 36.60
N PHE A 4 -62.57 15.60 36.11
CA PHE A 4 -62.14 17.02 36.22
C PHE A 4 -60.65 17.23 35.88
N THR A 5 -60.23 18.02 34.89
CA THR A 5 -60.41 19.48 34.67
C THR A 5 -60.05 19.86 33.21
N ARG A 6 -60.85 20.63 32.45
CA ARG A 6 -60.86 22.11 32.25
C ARG A 6 -59.46 22.73 32.01
N LYS A 7 -59.19 23.70 31.13
CA LYS A 7 -59.93 24.53 30.14
C LYS A 7 -58.87 25.43 29.43
N LEU A 8 -59.23 25.93 28.25
CA LEU A 8 -58.87 27.24 27.64
C LEU A 8 -57.41 27.59 27.22
N ALA A 9 -57.30 27.80 25.90
CA ALA A 9 -56.59 28.85 25.15
C ALA A 9 -55.65 29.83 25.89
N CYS A 10 -54.45 29.99 25.32
CA CYS A 10 -53.79 31.28 25.19
C CYS A 10 -52.98 31.35 23.89
N LEU A 11 -53.31 32.35 23.07
CA LEU A 11 -52.47 32.92 22.03
C LEU A 11 -51.18 33.41 22.69
N ILE A 12 -50.01 32.99 22.21
CA ILE A 12 -48.77 33.72 22.45
C ILE A 12 -48.14 34.00 21.08
N ALA A 13 -48.12 35.29 20.76
CA ALA A 13 -47.35 35.87 19.67
C ALA A 13 -45.87 35.57 19.88
N VAL A 14 -45.23 34.92 18.90
CA VAL A 14 -43.77 34.84 18.84
C VAL A 14 -43.28 36.07 18.08
N ALA A 15 -42.64 36.97 18.83
CA ALA A 15 -41.92 38.09 18.29
C ALA A 15 -40.78 37.60 17.38
N LEU A 16 -40.77 38.07 16.13
CA LEU A 16 -39.60 38.01 15.26
C LEU A 16 -38.48 38.84 15.89
N ILE A 17 -37.54 38.16 16.54
CA ILE A 17 -36.22 38.73 16.83
C ILE A 17 -35.28 38.15 15.78
N GLY A 18 -34.99 38.95 14.77
CA GLY A 18 -33.90 38.67 13.83
C GLY A 18 -32.57 38.74 14.56
N GLY A 19 -32.01 37.58 14.87
CA GLY A 19 -30.58 37.39 15.04
C GLY A 19 -30.04 36.71 13.79
N PRO A 20 -28.78 36.98 13.37
CA PRO A 20 -28.20 36.24 12.27
C PRO A 20 -28.20 34.75 12.66
N LEU A 21 -28.86 33.94 11.84
CA LEU A 21 -28.63 32.50 11.79
C LEU A 21 -27.15 32.34 11.46
N ALA A 22 -26.33 32.17 12.50
CA ALA A 22 -25.02 31.59 12.33
C ALA A 22 -25.28 30.20 11.75
N ILE A 23 -25.00 30.07 10.45
CA ILE A 23 -24.84 28.77 9.82
C ILE A 23 -23.73 28.11 10.62
N VAL A 24 -24.10 27.17 11.48
CA VAL A 24 -23.15 26.21 12.02
C VAL A 24 -22.74 25.40 10.80
N VAL A 25 -21.64 25.81 10.17
CA VAL A 25 -20.87 24.92 9.31
C VAL A 25 -20.56 23.74 10.21
N ALA A 26 -21.12 22.57 9.89
CA ALA A 26 -20.67 21.34 10.53
C ALA A 26 -19.16 21.29 10.31
N ALA A 27 -18.39 21.45 11.39
CA ALA A 27 -16.96 21.31 11.30
C ALA A 27 -16.71 19.89 10.76
N ASP A 28 -16.10 19.78 9.59
CA ASP A 28 -15.67 18.48 9.04
C ASP A 28 -14.97 17.70 10.14
N THR A 29 -15.63 16.67 10.63
CA THR A 29 -15.10 15.86 11.73
C THR A 29 -14.02 14.97 11.14
N ALA A 30 -12.76 15.26 11.45
CA ALA A 30 -11.63 14.42 11.05
C ALA A 30 -11.86 12.96 11.43
N LEU A 31 -11.63 12.04 10.49
CA LEU A 31 -11.65 10.60 10.74
C LEU A 31 -10.27 10.20 11.25
N VAL A 32 -10.16 9.94 12.55
CA VAL A 32 -8.86 9.70 13.21
C VAL A 32 -8.63 8.20 13.38
N PHE A 33 -7.53 7.68 12.83
CA PHE A 33 -7.17 6.27 12.97
C PHE A 33 -6.68 5.92 14.39
N ASN A 34 -5.65 6.60 14.88
CA ASN A 34 -5.07 6.38 16.20
C ASN A 34 -5.74 7.29 17.25
N THR A 35 -6.80 6.77 17.84
CA THR A 35 -7.53 7.41 18.94
C THR A 35 -7.04 6.99 20.33
N THR A 36 -5.99 6.17 20.41
CA THR A 36 -5.45 5.70 21.69
C THR A 36 -4.90 6.86 22.53
N ALA A 37 -4.95 6.71 23.85
CA ALA A 37 -4.37 7.70 24.76
C ALA A 37 -2.83 7.64 24.65
N PRO A 38 -2.15 8.78 24.41
CA PRO A 38 -0.69 8.80 24.30
C PRO A 38 -0.03 8.49 25.65
N THR A 39 1.00 7.66 25.62
CA THR A 39 1.88 7.37 26.77
C THR A 39 3.15 8.21 26.69
N ASN A 40 3.76 8.54 27.82
CA ASN A 40 4.97 9.36 27.82
C ASN A 40 6.22 8.53 27.53
N ASP A 41 6.98 8.94 26.52
CA ASP A 41 8.28 8.36 26.15
C ASP A 41 9.48 9.21 26.61
N LEU A 42 9.22 10.44 27.07
CA LEU A 42 10.29 11.41 27.35
C LEU A 42 10.65 11.49 28.84
N LYS A 43 11.93 11.74 29.11
CA LYS A 43 12.44 12.15 30.43
C LYS A 43 12.56 13.67 30.47
N GLY A 44 11.77 14.35 31.29
CA GLY A 44 11.81 15.81 31.45
C GLY A 44 10.47 16.45 31.80
N SER A 45 10.37 17.77 31.61
CA SER A 45 9.15 18.55 31.86
C SER A 45 8.14 18.49 30.70
N LEU A 46 8.60 18.18 29.49
CA LEU A 46 7.73 17.86 28.35
C LEU A 46 7.39 16.37 28.39
N ALA A 47 6.11 16.05 28.51
CA ALA A 47 5.60 14.69 28.41
C ALA A 47 4.91 14.49 27.05
N ALA A 48 5.42 13.54 26.25
CA ALA A 48 4.90 13.26 24.92
C ALA A 48 5.12 11.80 24.53
N GLN A 49 4.22 11.28 23.70
CA GLN A 49 4.45 10.04 22.95
C GLN A 49 5.33 10.35 21.75
N VAL A 50 6.26 9.44 21.45
CA VAL A 50 7.16 9.53 20.30
C VAL A 50 7.02 8.27 19.45
N GLN A 51 6.80 8.48 18.16
CA GLN A 51 6.82 7.43 17.15
C GLN A 51 7.70 7.87 15.98
N PHE A 52 8.10 6.90 15.18
CA PHE A 52 8.95 7.08 14.02
C PHE A 52 8.33 6.41 12.81
N ALA A 53 8.55 6.90 11.59
CA ALA A 53 8.14 6.20 10.38
C ALA A 53 9.33 6.02 9.42
N GLN A 54 9.57 4.78 9.02
CA GLN A 54 10.52 4.41 7.96
C GLN A 54 9.81 3.58 6.90
N SER A 55 9.83 2.24 6.97
CA SER A 55 8.94 1.42 6.14
C SER A 55 7.50 1.42 6.68
N GLN A 56 7.37 1.54 8.00
CA GLN A 56 6.12 1.66 8.72
C GLN A 56 6.29 2.56 9.94
N ILE A 57 5.17 2.96 10.56
CA ILE A 57 5.17 3.67 11.83
C ILE A 57 5.54 2.69 12.96
N VAL A 58 6.54 3.03 13.76
CA VAL A 58 7.04 2.25 14.89
C VAL A 58 7.07 3.12 16.15
N PRO A 59 6.68 2.60 17.31
CA PRO A 59 6.77 3.34 18.57
C PRO A 59 8.22 3.45 19.04
N ALA A 60 8.56 4.53 19.77
CA ALA A 60 9.84 4.62 20.47
C ALA A 60 10.01 3.49 21.49
N HIS A 61 8.94 3.16 22.20
CA HIS A 61 8.86 2.03 23.14
C HIS A 61 7.67 1.14 22.76
N PRO A 62 7.90 -0.03 22.13
CA PRO A 62 6.85 -1.00 21.84
C PRO A 62 6.11 -1.47 23.08
N LYS A 63 4.81 -1.75 22.93
CA LYS A 63 3.99 -2.33 24.01
C LYS A 63 4.46 -3.76 24.29
N GLU A 64 4.22 -4.24 25.50
CA GLU A 64 4.49 -5.64 25.85
C GLU A 64 3.72 -6.58 24.90
N GLY A 65 4.43 -7.56 24.33
CA GLY A 65 3.87 -8.53 23.39
C GLY A 65 3.60 -7.99 21.98
N ASP A 66 3.96 -6.74 21.68
CA ASP A 66 3.91 -6.18 20.33
C ASP A 66 5.25 -6.35 19.62
N ASN A 67 5.24 -7.03 18.47
CA ASN A 67 6.45 -7.26 17.69
C ASN A 67 6.55 -6.22 16.58
N GLN A 68 7.32 -5.16 16.83
CA GLN A 68 7.51 -4.04 15.92
C GLN A 68 8.98 -3.95 15.52
N PRO A 69 9.30 -3.55 14.27
CA PRO A 69 10.68 -3.27 13.91
C PRO A 69 11.21 -2.07 14.71
N HIS A 70 12.52 -2.05 14.96
CA HIS A 70 13.22 -0.86 15.45
C HIS A 70 13.71 -0.01 14.27
N LEU A 71 14.31 1.15 14.55
CA LEU A 71 14.86 2.02 13.51
C LEU A 71 15.96 1.31 12.70
N ILE A 72 15.96 1.52 11.40
CA ILE A 72 16.98 1.07 10.44
C ILE A 72 18.01 2.19 10.33
N GLY A 73 19.29 1.86 10.53
CA GLY A 73 20.37 2.82 10.38
C GLY A 73 20.43 3.39 8.96
N ARG A 74 20.83 4.66 8.81
CA ARG A 74 21.01 5.32 7.51
C ARG A 74 19.77 5.28 6.60
N ARG A 75 18.57 5.41 7.17
CA ARG A 75 17.33 5.58 6.42
C ARG A 75 16.56 6.78 6.96
N THR A 76 16.13 7.66 6.06
CA THR A 76 15.31 8.83 6.38
C THR A 76 14.12 8.42 7.22
N CYS A 77 13.79 9.23 8.23
CA CYS A 77 12.80 8.86 9.22
C CYS A 77 11.88 10.05 9.50
N LEU A 78 10.57 9.84 9.41
CA LEU A 78 9.60 10.79 9.96
C LEU A 78 9.58 10.63 11.49
N LEU A 79 9.72 11.73 12.22
CA LEU A 79 9.48 11.79 13.66
C LEU A 79 8.05 12.27 13.89
N LEU A 80 7.31 11.57 14.75
CA LEU A 80 5.96 11.91 15.20
C LEU A 80 5.98 12.15 16.70
N VAL A 81 5.46 13.29 17.15
CA VAL A 81 5.46 13.68 18.56
C VAL A 81 4.06 14.12 18.96
N ARG A 82 3.44 13.39 19.88
CA ARG A 82 2.11 13.69 20.38
C ARG A 82 2.17 14.04 21.88
N PRO A 83 2.14 15.34 22.23
CA PRO A 83 2.14 15.77 23.64
C PRO A 83 0.97 15.18 24.41
N LEU A 84 1.20 14.76 25.67
CA LEU A 84 0.13 14.28 26.56
C LEU A 84 -0.85 15.41 26.93
N LYS A 85 -0.38 16.66 26.88
CA LYS A 85 -1.21 17.86 26.98
C LYS A 85 -1.12 18.61 25.66
N ALA A 86 -2.20 18.59 24.89
CA ALA A 86 -2.25 19.22 23.59
C ALA A 86 -1.86 20.71 23.67
N ASN A 87 -0.95 21.10 22.78
CA ASN A 87 -0.53 22.48 22.60
C ASN A 87 -0.23 22.67 21.11
N GLY A 88 -1.20 23.25 20.39
CA GLY A 88 -1.08 23.50 18.95
C GLY A 88 -0.48 24.87 18.61
N THR A 89 -0.19 25.72 19.60
CA THR A 89 0.22 27.13 19.37
C THR A 89 1.71 27.34 19.59
N SER A 90 2.32 26.63 20.55
CA SER A 90 3.75 26.75 20.84
C SER A 90 4.56 25.91 19.85
N PRO A 91 5.52 26.51 19.11
CA PRO A 91 6.39 25.76 18.20
C PRO A 91 7.14 24.65 18.93
N MET A 92 7.27 23.50 18.27
CA MET A 92 8.05 22.38 18.77
C MET A 92 9.33 22.22 17.96
N GLN A 93 10.44 21.95 18.64
CA GLN A 93 11.73 21.68 18.02
C GLN A 93 12.34 20.41 18.58
N VAL A 94 13.10 19.72 17.75
CA VAL A 94 13.94 18.59 18.14
C VAL A 94 15.39 18.87 17.79
N THR A 95 16.30 18.69 18.75
CA THR A 95 17.74 18.67 18.51
C THR A 95 18.24 17.25 18.59
N ALA A 96 18.91 16.78 17.54
CA ALA A 96 19.52 15.47 17.48
C ALA A 96 21.00 15.53 17.89
N ARG A 97 21.46 14.52 18.63
CA ARG A 97 22.85 14.33 19.03
C ARG A 97 23.29 12.90 18.77
N ASP A 98 24.58 12.72 18.49
CA ASP A 98 25.17 11.38 18.43
C ASP A 98 25.47 10.82 19.84
N ARG A 99 26.12 9.64 19.86
CA ARG A 99 26.49 8.94 21.10
C ARG A 99 27.47 9.70 21.98
N ASP A 100 28.26 10.59 21.40
CA ASP A 100 29.26 11.40 22.10
C ASP A 100 28.67 12.74 22.55
N GLY A 101 27.36 12.96 22.33
CA GLY A 101 26.63 14.17 22.67
C GLY A 101 26.85 15.32 21.68
N LYS A 102 27.57 15.09 20.58
CA LYS A 102 27.79 16.10 19.54
C LYS A 102 26.47 16.36 18.81
N MET A 103 26.16 17.64 18.62
CA MET A 103 24.96 18.06 17.91
C MET A 103 25.06 17.69 16.42
N LEU A 104 24.05 16.96 15.93
CA LEU A 104 23.88 16.62 14.52
C LEU A 104 23.08 17.70 13.79
N GLY A 105 22.07 18.27 14.47
CA GLY A 105 21.29 19.40 13.98
C GLY A 105 19.99 19.60 14.77
N THR A 106 19.17 20.54 14.30
CA THR A 106 17.87 20.87 14.87
C THR A 106 16.81 20.93 13.77
N VAL A 107 15.64 20.37 14.04
CA VAL A 107 14.46 20.40 13.16
C VAL A 107 13.33 21.13 13.89
N ASN A 108 12.72 22.10 13.20
CA ASN A 108 11.43 22.67 13.62
C ASN A 108 10.33 21.72 13.16
N LEU A 109 9.50 21.23 14.07
CA LEU A 109 8.43 20.31 13.72
C LEU A 109 7.24 21.08 13.14
N ASP A 110 6.61 20.47 12.14
CA ASP A 110 5.36 20.88 11.58
C ASP A 110 4.21 20.65 12.59
N PRO A 111 3.27 21.60 12.71
CA PRO A 111 2.13 21.50 13.62
C PRO A 111 1.14 20.42 13.15
N PRO A 112 0.19 20.00 14.02
CA PRO A 112 -0.77 18.94 13.70
C PRO A 112 -1.57 19.13 12.41
N GLY A 113 -1.89 20.38 12.03
CA GLY A 113 -2.59 20.69 10.78
C GLY A 113 -1.78 20.41 9.51
N LYS A 114 -0.47 20.14 9.63
CA LYS A 114 0.45 19.81 8.55
C LYS A 114 0.97 18.38 8.59
N LEU A 115 0.37 17.52 9.42
CA LEU A 115 0.69 16.09 9.42
C LEU A 115 0.56 15.52 7.99
N PRO A 116 1.46 14.63 7.54
CA PRO A 116 1.37 14.03 6.20
C PRO A 116 -0.01 13.43 5.94
N LYS A 117 -0.51 13.65 4.72
CA LYS A 117 -1.79 13.11 4.27
C LYS A 117 -1.67 11.62 3.96
N THR A 118 -2.80 10.93 3.84
CA THR A 118 -2.82 9.53 3.40
C THR A 118 -2.61 9.42 1.90
N ALA A 119 -2.22 8.24 1.42
CA ALA A 119 -2.14 7.92 0.00
C ALA A 119 -3.51 7.98 -0.72
N TYR A 120 -4.61 8.04 0.03
CA TYR A 120 -5.97 8.19 -0.50
C TYR A 120 -6.41 9.66 -0.65
N TYR A 121 -5.62 10.60 -0.11
CA TYR A 121 -5.90 12.02 -0.22
C TYR A 121 -5.76 12.49 -1.67
N LEU A 122 -6.71 13.29 -2.15
CA LEU A 122 -6.73 13.82 -3.50
C LEU A 122 -6.38 15.30 -3.46
N ASP A 123 -5.22 15.66 -4.00
CA ASP A 123 -4.74 17.06 -4.01
C ASP A 123 -5.59 17.96 -4.92
N SER A 124 -6.35 17.39 -5.86
CA SER A 124 -7.13 18.10 -6.87
C SER A 124 -8.60 17.69 -6.86
N LEU A 125 -9.31 17.99 -5.78
CA LEU A 125 -10.78 17.92 -5.76
C LEU A 125 -11.39 19.22 -6.31
N PRO A 126 -12.50 19.14 -7.07
CA PRO A 126 -13.25 20.32 -7.48
C PRO A 126 -13.73 21.15 -6.27
N ASP A 127 -13.54 22.47 -6.31
CA ASP A 127 -14.05 23.36 -5.26
C ASP A 127 -15.58 23.27 -5.10
N GLY A 128 -16.05 23.19 -3.86
CA GLY A 128 -17.47 23.17 -3.50
C GLY A 128 -17.87 21.89 -2.78
N GLU A 129 -19.07 21.88 -2.21
CA GLU A 129 -19.63 20.68 -1.60
C GLU A 129 -20.02 19.67 -2.69
N ILE A 130 -19.52 18.44 -2.58
CA ILE A 130 -19.85 17.35 -3.50
C ILE A 130 -20.89 16.46 -2.82
N ASP A 131 -22.16 16.65 -3.19
CA ASP A 131 -23.27 15.87 -2.65
C ASP A 131 -23.53 14.60 -3.48
N PHE A 132 -23.56 13.45 -2.80
CA PHE A 132 -23.88 12.13 -3.36
C PHE A 132 -25.35 11.72 -3.18
N GLN A 133 -26.24 12.65 -2.78
CA GLN A 133 -27.68 12.41 -2.83
C GLN A 133 -28.13 11.94 -4.21
N THR A 134 -29.08 11.01 -4.21
CA THR A 134 -29.63 10.46 -5.46
C THR A 134 -30.23 11.59 -6.28
N PRO A 135 -29.82 11.76 -7.54
CA PRO A 135 -30.20 12.92 -8.33
C PRO A 135 -31.66 12.80 -8.77
N ASP A 136 -32.35 13.93 -8.85
CA ASP A 136 -33.66 14.01 -9.49
C ASP A 136 -33.51 13.67 -10.98
N GLY A 137 -34.17 12.60 -11.44
CA GLY A 137 -34.14 12.22 -12.86
C GLY A 137 -34.34 10.73 -13.12
N ALA A 138 -34.25 10.36 -14.40
CA ALA A 138 -34.38 8.96 -14.82
C ALA A 138 -33.15 8.15 -14.36
N THR A 139 -33.41 6.95 -13.84
CA THR A 139 -32.39 5.94 -13.50
C THR A 139 -32.45 4.81 -14.52
N ASP A 140 -31.29 4.37 -15.01
CA ASP A 140 -31.16 3.17 -15.84
C ASP A 140 -30.42 2.05 -15.13
N VAL A 141 -30.64 0.80 -15.53
CA VAL A 141 -30.08 -0.39 -14.88
C VAL A 141 -29.46 -1.35 -15.90
N ILE A 142 -28.14 -1.50 -15.86
CA ILE A 142 -27.35 -2.43 -16.65
C ILE A 142 -27.09 -3.70 -15.82
N ARG A 143 -27.77 -4.80 -16.17
CA ARG A 143 -27.72 -6.04 -15.37
C ARG A 143 -27.78 -7.35 -16.17
N ASN A 144 -27.83 -7.27 -17.50
CA ASN A 144 -27.84 -8.46 -18.34
C ASN A 144 -26.43 -8.75 -18.87
N LYS A 145 -26.15 -10.03 -19.15
CA LYS A 145 -24.80 -10.50 -19.50
C LYS A 145 -24.22 -9.79 -20.73
N ASN A 146 -25.02 -9.53 -21.76
CA ASN A 146 -24.54 -8.97 -23.02
C ASN A 146 -24.16 -7.49 -22.87
N ASP A 147 -24.93 -6.73 -22.10
CA ASP A 147 -24.64 -5.33 -21.86
C ASP A 147 -23.48 -5.15 -20.88
N LEU A 148 -23.40 -6.00 -19.84
CA LEU A 148 -22.24 -6.00 -18.94
C LEU A 148 -20.93 -6.28 -19.68
N ALA A 149 -20.94 -7.19 -20.67
CA ALA A 149 -19.75 -7.49 -21.47
C ALA A 149 -19.23 -6.27 -22.26
N LYS A 150 -20.10 -5.31 -22.59
CA LYS A 150 -19.71 -4.07 -23.30
C LYS A 150 -18.99 -3.07 -22.40
N LEU A 151 -19.05 -3.22 -21.08
CA LEU A 151 -18.39 -2.33 -20.12
C LEU A 151 -16.86 -2.53 -20.07
N SER A 152 -16.36 -3.66 -20.58
CA SER A 152 -14.92 -3.91 -20.75
C SER A 152 -14.29 -3.13 -21.90
N ASP A 153 -15.08 -2.45 -22.74
CA ASP A 153 -14.55 -1.68 -23.86
C ASP A 153 -13.91 -0.38 -23.34
N PRO A 154 -12.58 -0.16 -23.51
CA PRO A 154 -11.93 1.07 -23.09
C PRO A 154 -12.42 2.32 -23.83
N ALA A 155 -13.10 2.15 -24.97
CA ALA A 155 -13.72 3.25 -25.69
C ALA A 155 -15.01 3.74 -25.03
N ASP A 156 -15.53 3.05 -24.00
CA ASP A 156 -16.60 3.44 -23.07
C ASP A 156 -17.95 3.90 -23.67
N THR A 157 -18.09 3.83 -25.00
CA THR A 157 -19.20 4.42 -25.76
C THR A 157 -20.57 3.96 -25.29
N PHE A 158 -20.68 2.69 -24.90
CA PHE A 158 -21.89 2.10 -24.36
C PHE A 158 -22.32 2.80 -23.06
N LEU A 159 -21.43 2.88 -22.07
CA LEU A 159 -21.72 3.49 -20.78
C LEU A 159 -21.92 5.01 -20.90
N SER A 160 -21.11 5.68 -21.73
CA SER A 160 -21.26 7.11 -22.06
C SER A 160 -22.66 7.42 -22.61
N GLY A 161 -23.20 6.55 -23.48
CA GLY A 161 -24.55 6.71 -24.02
C GLY A 161 -25.65 6.67 -22.94
N HIS A 162 -25.51 5.78 -21.96
CA HIS A 162 -26.49 5.65 -20.86
C HIS A 162 -26.42 6.87 -19.93
N LEU A 163 -25.21 7.30 -19.56
CA LEU A 163 -24.98 8.45 -18.67
C LEU A 163 -25.39 9.80 -19.29
N LYS A 164 -25.41 9.93 -20.61
CA LYS A 164 -25.94 11.15 -21.26
C LYS A 164 -27.46 11.29 -21.10
N GLN A 165 -28.17 10.16 -21.04
CA GLN A 165 -29.64 10.13 -21.01
C GLN A 165 -30.23 10.04 -19.60
N HIS A 166 -29.47 9.54 -18.64
CA HIS A 166 -29.94 9.23 -17.29
C HIS A 166 -29.14 9.99 -16.24
N ALA A 167 -29.80 10.41 -15.17
CA ALA A 167 -29.14 11.09 -14.05
C ALA A 167 -28.31 10.10 -13.21
N LEU A 168 -28.79 8.87 -13.08
CA LEU A 168 -28.12 7.75 -12.43
C LEU A 168 -28.13 6.52 -13.34
N VAL A 169 -27.00 5.85 -13.45
CA VAL A 169 -26.91 4.50 -14.04
C VAL A 169 -26.51 3.52 -12.94
N GLU A 170 -27.20 2.39 -12.84
CA GLU A 170 -26.85 1.30 -11.93
C GLU A 170 -26.31 0.09 -12.71
N ILE A 171 -25.10 -0.35 -12.38
CA ILE A 171 -24.50 -1.58 -12.87
C ILE A 171 -24.63 -2.64 -11.78
N GLN A 172 -25.27 -3.76 -12.11
CA GLN A 172 -25.52 -4.86 -11.16
C GLN A 172 -24.82 -6.15 -11.62
N LEU A 173 -23.75 -6.52 -10.93
CA LEU A 173 -22.97 -7.74 -11.20
C LEU A 173 -23.50 -8.90 -10.36
N ALA A 174 -23.54 -10.11 -10.92
CA ALA A 174 -23.83 -11.33 -10.17
C ALA A 174 -23.22 -12.56 -10.84
N ASP A 175 -23.28 -13.71 -10.17
CA ASP A 175 -22.88 -14.99 -10.76
C ASP A 175 -23.63 -15.26 -12.08
N GLY A 176 -22.89 -15.63 -13.13
CA GLY A 176 -23.43 -15.82 -14.48
C GLY A 176 -23.64 -14.54 -15.31
N ARG A 177 -23.52 -13.35 -14.69
CA ARG A 177 -23.62 -12.03 -15.33
C ARG A 177 -22.62 -11.05 -14.69
N TRP A 178 -21.36 -11.19 -15.08
CA TRP A 178 -20.22 -10.49 -14.52
C TRP A 178 -19.26 -10.05 -15.62
N VAL A 179 -18.48 -9.01 -15.35
CA VAL A 179 -17.43 -8.49 -16.22
C VAL A 179 -16.20 -8.13 -15.38
N ARG A 180 -14.99 -8.39 -15.89
CA ARG A 180 -13.75 -8.15 -15.13
C ARG A 180 -13.39 -6.67 -15.03
N HIS A 181 -13.59 -5.94 -16.11
CA HIS A 181 -13.20 -4.53 -16.23
C HIS A 181 -14.42 -3.69 -16.58
N ILE A 182 -14.57 -2.55 -15.91
CA ILE A 182 -15.59 -1.54 -16.18
C ILE A 182 -14.85 -0.22 -16.41
N HIS A 183 -14.98 0.35 -17.60
CA HIS A 183 -14.35 1.63 -17.93
C HIS A 183 -15.37 2.77 -17.83
N LEU A 184 -15.16 3.71 -16.91
CA LEU A 184 -15.94 4.95 -16.84
C LEU A 184 -15.48 5.88 -17.97
N PRO A 185 -16.43 6.56 -18.63
CA PRO A 185 -16.10 7.44 -19.73
C PRO A 185 -15.41 8.72 -19.27
N ASP A 186 -14.74 9.41 -20.19
CA ASP A 186 -14.33 10.80 -19.97
C ASP A 186 -15.52 11.64 -19.47
N GLY A 187 -15.30 12.44 -18.42
CA GLY A 187 -16.36 13.18 -17.74
C GLY A 187 -16.95 14.35 -18.53
N THR A 188 -16.40 14.68 -19.72
CA THR A 188 -16.86 15.83 -20.51
C THR A 188 -18.33 15.71 -20.87
N GLY A 189 -19.13 16.69 -20.42
CA GLY A 189 -20.58 16.73 -20.65
C GLY A 189 -21.38 15.76 -19.76
N LEU A 190 -20.74 15.13 -18.77
CA LEU A 190 -21.37 14.25 -17.79
C LEU A 190 -21.44 14.89 -16.40
N ASN A 191 -21.37 16.22 -16.30
CA ASN A 191 -21.47 16.91 -15.01
C ASN A 191 -22.77 16.53 -14.28
N ASP A 192 -22.65 16.26 -12.98
CA ASP A 192 -23.70 15.79 -12.08
C ASP A 192 -24.30 14.41 -12.41
N ARG A 193 -23.72 13.67 -13.37
CA ARG A 193 -24.11 12.29 -13.61
C ARG A 193 -23.52 11.37 -12.56
N MET A 194 -24.31 10.38 -12.17
CA MET A 194 -23.93 9.41 -11.16
C MET A 194 -23.94 7.99 -11.71
N LEU A 195 -23.05 7.17 -11.15
CA LEU A 195 -22.94 5.75 -11.46
C LEU A 195 -22.88 4.97 -10.16
N ARG A 196 -23.76 3.98 -9.99
CA ARG A 196 -23.69 3.02 -8.89
C ARG A 196 -23.28 1.67 -9.46
N VAL A 197 -22.29 1.03 -8.85
CA VAL A 197 -21.90 -0.35 -9.18
C VAL A 197 -22.12 -1.22 -7.95
N THR A 198 -22.94 -2.25 -8.08
CA THR A 198 -23.18 -3.25 -7.03
C THR A 198 -22.72 -4.62 -7.50
N SER A 199 -22.12 -5.41 -6.61
CA SER A 199 -21.64 -6.75 -6.96
C SER A 199 -22.13 -7.81 -6.00
N ASP A 200 -22.89 -8.77 -6.51
CA ASP A 200 -23.19 -10.05 -5.86
C ASP A 200 -22.38 -11.22 -6.45
N ALA A 201 -21.45 -10.92 -7.38
CA ALA A 201 -20.64 -11.90 -8.08
C ALA A 201 -19.53 -12.46 -7.18
N GLY A 202 -19.20 -13.75 -7.36
CA GLY A 202 -18.09 -14.39 -6.68
C GLY A 202 -16.71 -13.87 -7.11
N TYR A 203 -16.59 -13.36 -8.34
CA TYR A 203 -15.36 -12.74 -8.85
C TYR A 203 -15.39 -11.22 -8.65
N GLY A 204 -14.25 -10.65 -8.26
CA GLY A 204 -14.07 -9.20 -8.20
C GLY A 204 -13.98 -8.56 -9.59
N SER A 205 -14.28 -7.26 -9.67
CA SER A 205 -14.15 -6.45 -10.89
C SER A 205 -13.31 -5.22 -10.61
N THR A 206 -12.58 -4.75 -11.61
CA THR A 206 -11.84 -3.48 -11.58
C THR A 206 -12.63 -2.41 -12.31
N ILE A 207 -12.84 -1.27 -11.66
CA ILE A 207 -13.47 -0.08 -12.24
C ILE A 207 -12.38 0.94 -12.51
N HIS A 208 -12.24 1.36 -13.76
CA HIS A 208 -11.23 2.30 -14.24
C HIS A 208 -11.85 3.69 -14.45
N TYR A 209 -11.29 4.75 -13.86
CA TYR A 209 -11.82 6.11 -13.92
C TYR A 209 -10.72 7.17 -13.68
N ASP A 210 -10.61 8.21 -14.51
CA ASP A 210 -9.65 9.32 -14.36
C ASP A 210 -8.21 8.90 -13.94
N SER A 211 -7.63 7.92 -14.62
CA SER A 211 -6.31 7.32 -14.33
C SER A 211 -6.18 6.60 -12.97
N ARG A 212 -7.30 6.40 -12.27
CA ARG A 212 -7.42 5.64 -11.02
C ARG A 212 -8.23 4.38 -11.24
N ASP A 213 -8.02 3.42 -10.35
CA ASP A 213 -8.72 2.14 -10.35
C ASP A 213 -9.27 1.84 -8.96
N VAL A 214 -10.44 1.21 -8.91
CA VAL A 214 -10.99 0.65 -7.66
C VAL A 214 -11.50 -0.75 -7.91
N GLN A 215 -11.23 -1.66 -6.97
CA GLN A 215 -11.80 -3.01 -7.00
C GLN A 215 -13.16 -3.03 -6.33
N ILE A 216 -14.09 -3.79 -6.90
CA ILE A 216 -15.37 -4.12 -6.27
C ILE A 216 -15.50 -5.64 -6.14
N SER A 217 -15.82 -6.07 -4.93
CA SER A 217 -16.01 -7.47 -4.52
C SER A 217 -17.46 -7.73 -4.12
N ARG A 218 -17.78 -9.01 -3.88
CA ARG A 218 -19.11 -9.45 -3.49
C ARG A 218 -19.64 -8.70 -2.26
N GLY A 219 -20.90 -8.29 -2.31
CA GLY A 219 -21.61 -7.56 -1.26
C GLY A 219 -21.32 -6.05 -1.21
N GLN A 220 -20.46 -5.53 -2.11
CA GLN A 220 -20.12 -4.12 -2.12
C GLN A 220 -21.00 -3.31 -3.08
N SER A 221 -21.14 -2.03 -2.77
CA SER A 221 -21.76 -1.00 -3.60
C SER A 221 -20.83 0.21 -3.63
N LEU A 222 -20.47 0.68 -4.82
CA LEU A 222 -19.65 1.87 -5.03
C LEU A 222 -20.45 2.92 -5.79
N LEU A 223 -20.36 4.18 -5.35
CA LEU A 223 -21.09 5.30 -5.93
C LEU A 223 -20.14 6.37 -6.44
N PHE A 224 -20.26 6.70 -7.71
CA PHE A 224 -19.45 7.70 -8.40
C PHE A 224 -20.33 8.87 -8.82
N LYS A 225 -19.75 10.08 -8.78
CA LYS A 225 -20.35 11.30 -9.31
C LYS A 225 -19.34 12.04 -10.16
N CYS A 226 -19.75 12.45 -11.36
CA CYS A 226 -18.91 13.28 -12.21
C CYS A 226 -19.14 14.76 -11.86
N VAL A 227 -18.08 15.45 -11.45
CA VAL A 227 -18.09 16.88 -11.09
C VAL A 227 -16.98 17.58 -11.88
N ARG A 228 -17.36 18.61 -12.65
CA ARG A 228 -16.47 19.37 -13.55
C ARG A 228 -15.62 18.46 -14.46
N SER A 229 -16.24 17.41 -14.99
CA SER A 229 -15.62 16.40 -15.86
C SER A 229 -14.65 15.44 -15.17
N GLN A 230 -14.66 15.37 -13.83
CA GLN A 230 -13.88 14.43 -13.04
C GLN A 230 -14.83 13.51 -12.26
N TRP A 231 -14.62 12.20 -12.37
CA TRP A 231 -15.29 11.18 -11.57
C TRP A 231 -14.74 11.14 -10.16
N ILE A 232 -15.60 11.33 -9.18
CA ILE A 232 -15.29 11.21 -7.76
C ILE A 232 -16.04 10.01 -7.21
N LEU A 233 -15.34 9.12 -6.51
CA LEU A 233 -15.92 8.02 -5.75
C LEU A 233 -16.29 8.54 -4.34
N GLU A 234 -17.47 8.19 -3.83
CA GLU A 234 -17.98 8.68 -2.54
C GLU A 234 -16.98 8.48 -1.39
N SER A 235 -16.36 7.30 -1.28
CA SER A 235 -15.37 7.00 -0.24
C SER A 235 -14.08 7.83 -0.37
N GLU A 236 -13.78 8.43 -1.53
CA GLU A 236 -12.65 9.34 -1.68
C GLU A 236 -12.86 10.63 -0.89
N LEU A 237 -14.11 11.09 -0.71
CA LEU A 237 -14.40 12.25 0.14
C LEU A 237 -14.15 11.94 1.62
N GLU A 238 -14.64 10.79 2.11
CA GLU A 238 -14.38 10.33 3.48
C GLU A 238 -12.86 10.24 3.74
N ASN A 239 -12.11 9.75 2.76
CA ASN A 239 -10.66 9.63 2.82
C ASN A 239 -9.93 10.99 2.89
N GLN A 240 -10.54 12.10 2.46
CA GLN A 240 -9.93 13.43 2.61
C GLN A 240 -9.81 13.86 4.07
N HIS A 241 -10.70 13.35 4.93
CA HIS A 241 -10.74 13.65 6.36
C HIS A 241 -9.97 12.62 7.20
N LEU A 242 -9.46 11.55 6.57
CA LEU A 242 -8.68 10.52 7.24
C LEU A 242 -7.30 11.05 7.65
N THR A 243 -7.01 11.00 8.95
CA THR A 243 -5.73 11.38 9.53
C THR A 243 -5.21 10.31 10.48
N TYR A 244 -3.89 10.19 10.59
CA TYR A 244 -3.28 9.18 11.46
C TYR A 244 -3.61 9.42 12.94
N ALA A 245 -3.41 10.63 13.46
CA ALA A 245 -3.63 10.96 14.87
C ALA A 245 -3.90 12.46 15.05
N THR A 246 -4.60 12.84 16.11
CA THR A 246 -4.76 14.26 16.50
C THR A 246 -3.52 14.77 17.23
N ASP A 247 -3.33 16.09 17.27
CA ASP A 247 -2.34 16.77 18.11
C ASP A 247 -0.89 16.30 17.92
N THR A 248 -0.60 15.69 16.77
CA THR A 248 0.69 15.09 16.47
C THR A 248 1.52 16.03 15.62
N TRP A 249 2.64 16.49 16.18
CA TRP A 249 3.66 17.24 15.47
C TRP A 249 4.54 16.28 14.68
N SER A 250 5.08 16.74 13.55
CA SER A 250 5.91 15.88 12.71
C SER A 250 7.14 16.58 12.14
N GLY A 251 8.18 15.83 11.80
CA GLY A 251 9.35 16.40 11.12
C GLY A 251 10.27 15.31 10.62
N VAL A 252 10.96 15.57 9.51
CA VAL A 252 11.85 14.58 8.88
C VAL A 252 13.24 14.66 9.50
N LEU A 253 13.71 13.55 10.03
CA LEU A 253 15.09 13.34 10.47
C LEU A 253 15.91 12.80 9.29
N PRO A 254 17.02 13.45 8.91
CA PRO A 254 17.90 12.98 7.84
C PRO A 254 18.48 11.59 8.12
N ALA A 255 18.65 10.79 7.06
CA ALA A 255 19.17 9.43 7.14
C ALA A 255 20.52 9.35 7.88
N GLU A 256 21.39 10.32 7.69
CA GLU A 256 22.71 10.38 8.30
C GLU A 256 22.70 10.60 9.82
N TRP A 257 21.58 11.04 10.39
CA TRP A 257 21.39 11.14 11.83
C TRP A 257 20.96 9.82 12.46
N ILE A 258 20.32 8.94 11.68
CA ILE A 258 19.79 7.66 12.17
C ILE A 258 20.95 6.66 12.27
N VAL A 259 21.66 6.72 13.39
CA VAL A 259 22.79 5.83 13.73
C VAL A 259 22.71 5.37 15.19
N PRO A 260 23.33 4.23 15.56
CA PRO A 260 23.34 3.75 16.94
C PRO A 260 23.84 4.79 17.95
N GLY A 261 23.03 5.04 18.99
CA GLY A 261 23.29 6.06 20.01
C GLY A 261 22.75 7.46 19.69
N LEU A 262 21.87 7.59 18.71
CA LEU A 262 21.08 8.80 18.47
C LEU A 262 20.29 9.19 19.74
N ASN A 263 20.43 10.44 20.16
CA ASN A 263 19.69 11.05 21.26
C ASN A 263 18.89 12.25 20.74
N LEU A 264 17.64 12.38 21.19
CA LEU A 264 16.74 13.46 20.80
C LEU A 264 16.36 14.32 22.00
N GLN A 265 16.57 15.63 21.88
CA GLN A 265 16.08 16.62 22.84
C GLN A 265 14.92 17.39 22.21
N LEU A 266 13.71 17.21 22.75
CA LEU A 266 12.52 17.93 22.32
C LEU A 266 12.27 19.14 23.22
N ARG A 267 11.77 20.22 22.61
CA ARG A 267 11.37 21.45 23.31
C ARG A 267 10.06 21.97 22.75
N GLN A 268 9.17 22.42 23.64
CA GLN A 268 7.95 23.13 23.27
C GLN A 268 7.68 24.24 24.29
N GLY A 269 7.80 25.49 23.86
CA GLY A 269 7.80 26.64 24.78
C GLY A 269 8.90 26.50 25.84
N GLY A 270 8.51 26.58 27.13
CA GLY A 270 9.43 26.39 28.26
C GLY A 270 9.65 24.93 28.69
N LEU A 271 9.00 23.96 28.03
CA LEU A 271 9.10 22.54 28.37
C LEU A 271 10.19 21.85 27.55
N SER A 272 10.85 20.85 28.15
CA SER A 272 11.87 20.03 27.48
C SER A 272 11.79 18.58 27.90
N GLY A 273 12.04 17.66 26.97
CA GLY A 273 12.10 16.22 27.23
C GLY A 273 13.19 15.56 26.38
N GLU A 274 13.82 14.53 26.92
CA GLU A 274 14.89 13.77 26.29
C GLU A 274 14.44 12.33 26.00
N LEU A 275 14.88 11.81 24.86
CA LEU A 275 14.77 10.41 24.44
C LEU A 275 16.16 9.90 24.03
N SER A 276 16.71 8.94 24.76
CA SER A 276 18.13 8.53 24.66
C SER A 276 18.37 7.02 24.62
N ASP A 277 17.31 6.23 24.64
CA ASP A 277 17.28 4.76 24.64
C ASP A 277 16.77 4.18 23.32
N LEU A 278 16.90 4.94 22.22
CA LEU A 278 16.50 4.51 20.89
C LEU A 278 17.32 3.31 20.39
N GLN A 279 16.61 2.27 19.94
CA GLN A 279 17.21 1.16 19.22
C GLN A 279 17.32 1.50 17.73
N VAL A 280 18.56 1.58 17.25
CA VAL A 280 18.88 1.76 15.83
C VAL A 280 19.73 0.57 15.36
N GLY A 281 19.22 -0.18 14.41
CA GLY A 281 19.86 -1.34 13.80
C GLY A 281 20.87 -0.99 12.72
N ALA A 282 21.36 -2.03 12.05
CA ALA A 282 22.30 -1.88 10.93
C ALA A 282 21.63 -1.20 9.72
N PRO A 283 22.42 -0.52 8.87
CA PRO A 283 21.96 -0.05 7.55
C PRO A 283 21.88 -1.23 6.58
N GLY A 284 20.83 -2.05 6.73
CA GLY A 284 20.59 -3.25 5.91
C GLY A 284 20.56 -2.93 4.42
N GLN A 285 20.87 -3.92 3.58
CA GLN A 285 20.87 -3.78 2.13
C GLN A 285 20.18 -4.96 1.47
N LEU A 286 19.54 -4.70 0.33
CA LEU A 286 18.86 -5.70 -0.49
C LEU A 286 19.33 -5.55 -1.94
N LEU A 287 19.84 -6.62 -2.53
CA LEU A 287 20.19 -6.68 -3.95
C LEU A 287 19.26 -7.68 -4.64
N ILE A 288 18.51 -7.24 -5.65
CA ILE A 288 17.66 -8.11 -6.45
C ILE A 288 18.07 -8.02 -7.91
N HIS A 289 18.51 -9.13 -8.48
CA HIS A 289 18.69 -9.29 -9.92
C HIS A 289 17.36 -9.68 -10.56
N THR A 290 17.09 -9.21 -11.78
CA THR A 290 15.87 -9.55 -12.51
C THR A 290 16.20 -10.11 -13.89
N ILE A 291 15.66 -11.26 -14.25
CA ILE A 291 15.84 -11.89 -15.57
C ILE A 291 14.56 -12.57 -16.08
N ASP A 292 14.23 -12.41 -17.37
CA ASP A 292 13.09 -13.11 -18.01
C ASP A 292 13.62 -14.27 -18.87
N VAL A 293 13.24 -15.51 -18.54
CA VAL A 293 13.85 -16.73 -19.07
C VAL A 293 12.82 -17.54 -19.87
N GLY A 294 13.05 -17.69 -21.17
CA GLY A 294 12.29 -18.57 -22.04
C GLY A 294 13.05 -19.85 -22.37
N MET A 295 12.49 -21.01 -22.01
CA MET A 295 13.12 -22.33 -22.18
C MET A 295 12.39 -23.14 -23.26
N LEU A 296 12.99 -23.27 -24.44
CA LEU A 296 12.36 -23.87 -25.64
C LEU A 296 11.13 -23.10 -26.14
N VAL A 297 10.99 -21.86 -25.69
CA VAL A 297 9.97 -20.87 -26.05
C VAL A 297 10.57 -19.47 -25.78
N PRO A 298 10.22 -18.42 -26.55
CA PRO A 298 10.69 -17.07 -26.25
C PRO A 298 10.29 -16.59 -24.83
N PRO A 299 11.07 -15.72 -24.18
CA PRO A 299 10.71 -15.05 -22.93
C PRO A 299 9.35 -14.37 -23.03
N ARG A 300 8.63 -14.28 -21.90
CA ARG A 300 7.21 -13.88 -21.91
C ARG A 300 7.03 -12.37 -22.11
N GLY A 301 8.02 -11.55 -21.76
CA GLY A 301 7.93 -10.09 -21.85
C GLY A 301 6.92 -9.48 -20.86
N GLN A 302 6.62 -10.19 -19.76
CA GLN A 302 5.64 -9.77 -18.74
C GLN A 302 6.28 -9.65 -17.35
N PHE A 303 7.54 -9.23 -17.28
CA PHE A 303 8.24 -8.97 -16.02
C PHE A 303 8.09 -7.49 -15.65
N HIS A 304 6.92 -7.10 -15.17
CA HIS A 304 6.59 -5.72 -14.81
C HIS A 304 7.57 -5.13 -13.79
N PHE A 305 7.82 -5.82 -12.68
CA PHE A 305 8.75 -5.33 -11.65
C PHE A 305 10.20 -5.23 -12.13
N ALA A 306 10.62 -5.92 -13.19
CA ALA A 306 11.94 -5.71 -13.76
C ALA A 306 12.03 -4.38 -14.54
N ASN A 307 10.92 -3.95 -15.16
CA ASN A 307 10.92 -2.86 -16.13
C ASN A 307 10.32 -1.55 -15.61
N ASP A 308 9.77 -1.54 -14.40
CA ASP A 308 9.12 -0.39 -13.80
C ASP A 308 9.87 0.15 -12.57
N PRO A 309 10.65 1.24 -12.72
CA PRO A 309 11.35 1.87 -11.60
C PRO A 309 10.43 2.34 -10.48
N GLU A 310 9.17 2.68 -10.77
CA GLU A 310 8.20 3.08 -9.76
C GLU A 310 7.91 1.90 -8.82
N ALA A 311 7.70 0.71 -9.38
CA ALA A 311 7.51 -0.51 -8.60
C ALA A 311 8.71 -0.83 -7.69
N HIS A 312 9.94 -0.52 -8.13
CA HIS A 312 11.14 -0.69 -7.29
C HIS A 312 11.08 0.25 -6.07
N ARG A 313 10.73 1.53 -6.30
CA ARG A 313 10.62 2.54 -5.25
C ARG A 313 9.50 2.20 -4.28
N GLU A 314 8.34 1.77 -4.79
CA GLU A 314 7.20 1.33 -3.97
C GLU A 314 7.57 0.16 -3.07
N TYR A 315 8.23 -0.87 -3.63
CA TYR A 315 8.66 -2.01 -2.83
C TYR A 315 9.67 -1.59 -1.75
N PHE A 316 10.61 -0.69 -2.04
CA PHE A 316 11.54 -0.13 -1.06
C PHE A 316 10.83 0.57 0.12
N GLN A 317 9.67 1.19 -0.10
CA GLN A 317 8.89 1.77 1.01
C GLN A 317 8.38 0.69 1.98
N THR A 318 8.22 -0.57 1.55
CA THR A 318 7.61 -1.62 2.38
C THR A 318 8.62 -2.47 3.16
N VAL A 319 9.86 -2.61 2.67
CA VAL A 319 10.88 -3.46 3.29
C VAL A 319 11.82 -2.67 4.22
N PRO A 320 12.24 -3.19 5.38
CA PRO A 320 13.06 -2.47 6.35
C PRO A 320 14.57 -2.47 6.01
N THR A 321 14.93 -1.91 4.85
CA THR A 321 16.33 -1.81 4.36
C THR A 321 16.79 -0.35 4.21
N SER A 322 18.08 -0.07 4.36
CA SER A 322 18.66 1.27 4.11
C SER A 322 18.92 1.49 2.62
N ARG A 323 19.23 0.43 1.88
CA ARG A 323 19.51 0.49 0.45
C ARG A 323 18.92 -0.72 -0.26
N MET A 324 18.28 -0.48 -1.40
CA MET A 324 17.82 -1.52 -2.30
C MET A 324 18.37 -1.25 -3.70
N ILE A 325 18.94 -2.29 -4.32
CA ILE A 325 19.53 -2.21 -5.66
C ILE A 325 18.81 -3.23 -6.53
N ILE A 326 18.25 -2.77 -7.65
CA ILE A 326 17.71 -3.63 -8.70
C ILE A 326 18.73 -3.69 -9.84
N SER A 327 19.14 -4.90 -10.21
CA SER A 327 20.03 -5.14 -11.35
C SER A 327 19.29 -5.90 -12.45
N GLN A 328 19.15 -5.28 -13.62
CA GLN A 328 18.42 -5.86 -14.73
C GLN A 328 19.36 -6.64 -15.65
N TYR A 329 19.07 -7.93 -15.85
CA TYR A 329 19.69 -8.75 -16.88
C TYR A 329 18.86 -8.73 -18.17
N ALA A 330 19.53 -8.90 -19.30
CA ALA A 330 18.85 -9.08 -20.57
C ALA A 330 17.98 -10.36 -20.56
N PRO A 331 16.80 -10.37 -21.21
CA PRO A 331 16.01 -11.58 -21.36
C PRO A 331 16.82 -12.71 -22.01
N LEU A 332 16.65 -13.93 -21.50
CA LEU A 332 17.39 -15.10 -21.94
C LEU A 332 16.46 -16.07 -22.68
N PHE A 333 16.68 -16.23 -23.99
CA PHE A 333 16.00 -17.24 -24.79
C PHE A 333 16.91 -18.45 -25.02
N LEU A 334 16.59 -19.56 -24.36
CA LEU A 334 17.24 -20.85 -24.56
C LEU A 334 16.49 -21.65 -25.63
N ARG A 335 17.01 -21.61 -26.86
CA ARG A 335 16.49 -22.42 -27.98
C ARG A 335 16.79 -23.91 -27.80
N GLU A 336 17.85 -24.21 -27.08
CA GLU A 336 18.29 -25.54 -26.69
C GLU A 336 18.58 -25.50 -25.20
N VAL A 337 18.27 -26.58 -24.50
CA VAL A 337 18.50 -26.74 -23.06
C VAL A 337 19.27 -28.03 -22.85
N VAL A 338 20.37 -27.98 -22.10
CA VAL A 338 21.13 -29.16 -21.70
C VAL A 338 20.98 -29.35 -20.20
N LEU A 339 20.46 -30.50 -19.79
CA LEU A 339 20.28 -30.86 -18.39
C LEU A 339 21.58 -31.36 -17.77
N PRO A 340 21.70 -31.39 -16.43
CA PRO A 340 22.92 -31.82 -15.72
C PRO A 340 23.38 -33.25 -16.02
N ASP A 341 22.44 -34.12 -16.42
CA ASP A 341 22.71 -35.50 -16.81
C ASP A 341 23.23 -35.64 -18.26
N GLY A 342 23.37 -34.52 -18.99
CA GLY A 342 23.79 -34.47 -20.38
C GLY A 342 22.64 -34.58 -21.40
N THR A 343 21.39 -34.68 -20.95
CA THR A 343 20.22 -34.73 -21.84
C THR A 343 20.05 -33.39 -22.56
N MET A 344 20.00 -33.42 -23.90
CA MET A 344 19.76 -32.24 -24.73
C MET A 344 18.28 -32.17 -25.14
N LEU A 345 17.66 -31.01 -24.92
CA LEU A 345 16.28 -30.70 -25.27
C LEU A 345 16.26 -29.59 -26.31
N THR A 346 15.49 -29.78 -27.39
CA THR A 346 15.42 -28.83 -28.52
C THR A 346 14.00 -28.40 -28.87
N GLU A 347 12.99 -29.20 -28.52
CA GLU A 347 11.59 -28.89 -28.79
C GLU A 347 10.79 -28.74 -27.49
N SER A 348 10.76 -29.77 -26.66
CA SER A 348 10.09 -29.78 -25.36
C SER A 348 10.81 -30.70 -24.38
N ALA A 349 10.65 -30.43 -23.08
CA ALA A 349 11.03 -31.39 -22.05
C ALA A 349 10.03 -32.59 -22.03
N PRO A 350 10.50 -33.82 -21.74
CA PRO A 350 9.66 -35.02 -21.78
C PRO A 350 8.72 -35.14 -20.56
N ASP A 351 9.00 -34.44 -19.47
CA ASP A 351 8.17 -34.38 -18.27
C ASP A 351 7.05 -33.34 -18.38
N GLU A 352 6.17 -33.30 -17.38
CA GLU A 352 5.11 -32.28 -17.29
C GLU A 352 5.62 -31.04 -16.54
N GLY A 353 5.33 -29.86 -17.09
CA GLY A 353 5.54 -28.61 -16.40
C GLY A 353 4.36 -28.25 -15.51
N GLY A 354 4.59 -27.44 -14.47
CA GLY A 354 3.52 -26.84 -13.69
C GLY A 354 3.92 -25.47 -13.13
N TRP A 355 2.98 -24.84 -12.44
CA TRP A 355 3.25 -23.57 -11.74
C TRP A 355 4.36 -23.71 -10.71
N HIS A 356 4.53 -24.92 -10.12
CA HIS A 356 5.61 -25.28 -9.19
C HIS A 356 6.39 -26.54 -9.58
N ALA A 357 6.31 -26.99 -10.83
CA ALA A 357 6.90 -28.26 -11.28
C ALA A 357 7.56 -28.15 -12.65
N GLY A 358 8.41 -29.13 -12.97
CA GLY A 358 9.11 -29.26 -14.25
C GLY A 358 10.64 -29.27 -14.09
N SER A 359 11.29 -30.13 -14.85
CA SER A 359 12.75 -30.31 -14.88
C SER A 359 13.49 -29.01 -15.18
N MET A 360 13.10 -28.31 -16.24
CA MET A 360 13.73 -27.04 -16.64
C MET A 360 13.48 -25.92 -15.60
N ARG A 361 12.33 -25.91 -14.91
CA ARG A 361 12.08 -24.96 -13.81
C ARG A 361 13.17 -25.07 -12.76
N GLN A 362 13.44 -26.29 -12.28
CA GLN A 362 14.40 -26.54 -11.22
C GLN A 362 15.84 -26.38 -11.70
N SER A 363 16.27 -27.20 -12.65
CA SER A 363 17.69 -27.26 -13.02
C SER A 363 18.17 -26.03 -13.79
N ILE A 364 17.28 -25.38 -14.55
CA ILE A 364 17.66 -24.24 -15.39
C ILE A 364 17.26 -22.92 -14.75
N GLY A 365 15.96 -22.68 -14.56
CA GLY A 365 15.48 -21.40 -14.03
C GLY A 365 16.03 -21.08 -12.65
N LYS A 366 16.01 -22.05 -11.74
CA LYS A 366 16.48 -21.89 -10.36
C LYS A 366 17.99 -22.10 -10.25
N GLU A 367 18.49 -23.32 -10.45
CA GLU A 367 19.86 -23.69 -10.13
C GLU A 367 20.90 -23.07 -11.09
N LEU A 368 20.75 -23.27 -12.40
CA LEU A 368 21.72 -22.75 -13.37
C LEU A 368 21.67 -21.23 -13.51
N ILE A 369 20.48 -20.64 -13.63
CA ILE A 369 20.33 -19.20 -13.90
C ILE A 369 20.35 -18.38 -12.62
N SER A 370 19.46 -18.65 -11.67
CA SER A 370 19.34 -17.79 -10.47
C SER A 370 20.54 -17.94 -9.55
N HIS A 371 20.82 -19.17 -9.11
CA HIS A 371 22.03 -19.42 -8.33
C HIS A 371 23.31 -19.22 -9.13
N GLY A 372 23.30 -19.40 -10.45
CA GLY A 372 24.45 -19.04 -11.29
C GLY A 372 24.78 -17.54 -11.23
N VAL A 373 23.78 -16.66 -11.39
CA VAL A 373 23.94 -15.21 -11.20
C VAL A 373 24.42 -14.91 -9.79
N ASP A 374 23.85 -15.58 -8.78
CA ASP A 374 24.22 -15.29 -7.41
C ASP A 374 25.63 -15.74 -7.04
N ASN A 375 25.97 -16.98 -7.36
CA ASN A 375 27.27 -17.57 -7.12
C ASN A 375 28.38 -16.86 -7.90
N ALA A 376 28.09 -16.37 -9.11
CA ALA A 376 29.03 -15.55 -9.87
C ALA A 376 29.39 -14.25 -9.13
N ASN A 377 28.42 -13.58 -8.50
CA ASN A 377 28.68 -12.39 -7.66
C ASN A 377 29.45 -12.72 -6.38
N TYR A 378 29.32 -13.96 -5.87
CA TYR A 378 30.17 -14.46 -4.77
C TYR A 378 31.55 -14.97 -5.22
N GLY A 379 31.85 -14.95 -6.52
CA GLY A 379 33.12 -15.43 -7.06
C GLY A 379 33.26 -16.95 -7.10
N ILE A 380 32.16 -17.69 -7.04
CA ILE A 380 32.13 -19.16 -7.13
C ILE A 380 32.08 -19.56 -8.61
N ASN A 381 33.17 -20.14 -9.11
CA ASN A 381 33.30 -20.48 -10.53
C ASN A 381 32.49 -21.72 -10.95
N SER A 382 32.26 -22.67 -10.04
CA SER A 382 31.60 -23.94 -10.36
C SER A 382 30.94 -24.53 -9.13
N THR A 383 29.77 -25.12 -9.31
CA THR A 383 29.02 -25.87 -8.32
C THR A 383 28.49 -27.18 -8.94
N ALA A 384 27.90 -28.06 -8.13
CA ALA A 384 27.17 -29.20 -8.65
C ALA A 384 26.00 -28.72 -9.53
N GLY A 385 25.67 -29.50 -10.57
CA GLY A 385 24.55 -29.19 -11.47
C GLY A 385 23.17 -29.62 -10.94
N ASP A 386 23.11 -30.24 -9.76
CA ASP A 386 21.88 -30.66 -9.10
C ASP A 386 21.93 -30.23 -7.62
N GLY A 387 20.84 -29.63 -7.16
CA GLY A 387 20.66 -29.20 -5.78
C GLY A 387 21.11 -27.77 -5.47
N GLU A 388 20.42 -27.17 -4.52
CA GLU A 388 20.55 -25.76 -4.14
C GLU A 388 21.57 -25.50 -2.99
N GLY A 389 22.06 -26.57 -2.35
CA GLY A 389 22.90 -26.45 -1.14
C GLY A 389 24.31 -25.89 -1.34
N SER A 390 24.71 -25.67 -2.59
CA SER A 390 26.02 -25.08 -2.94
C SER A 390 26.02 -23.55 -2.89
N HIS A 391 24.85 -22.92 -2.86
CA HIS A 391 24.70 -21.48 -2.75
C HIS A 391 24.87 -21.03 -1.28
N PRO A 392 25.84 -20.14 -0.97
CA PRO A 392 26.18 -19.82 0.42
C PRO A 392 25.29 -18.75 1.06
N TYR A 393 24.53 -17.99 0.27
CA TYR A 393 23.63 -16.91 0.69
C TYR A 393 24.21 -15.94 1.75
N LEU A 394 25.44 -15.45 1.53
CA LEU A 394 26.19 -14.63 2.51
C LEU A 394 25.69 -13.18 2.64
N ALA A 395 24.93 -12.70 1.66
CA ALA A 395 24.28 -11.40 1.64
C ALA A 395 22.81 -11.57 1.25
N ALA A 396 21.97 -10.59 1.59
CA ALA A 396 20.59 -10.50 1.10
C ALA A 396 20.58 -10.11 -0.39
N GLN A 397 21.08 -11.04 -1.20
CA GLN A 397 21.16 -11.00 -2.65
C GLN A 397 20.22 -12.07 -3.21
N LEU A 398 19.34 -11.65 -4.10
CA LEU A 398 18.32 -12.49 -4.69
C LEU A 398 18.39 -12.39 -6.20
N THR A 399 18.11 -13.47 -6.90
CA THR A 399 17.78 -13.45 -8.33
C THR A 399 16.31 -13.80 -8.53
N ALA A 400 15.55 -12.77 -8.89
CA ALA A 400 14.16 -12.90 -9.29
C ALA A 400 14.06 -13.18 -10.79
N HIS A 401 13.28 -14.17 -11.16
CA HIS A 401 13.05 -14.50 -12.55
C HIS A 401 11.57 -14.73 -12.86
N ASN A 402 11.18 -14.28 -14.05
CA ASN A 402 10.05 -14.88 -14.75
C ASN A 402 10.59 -16.05 -15.56
N SER A 403 9.90 -17.19 -15.54
CA SER A 403 10.28 -18.31 -16.39
C SER A 403 9.08 -19.03 -16.99
N LEU A 404 9.29 -19.52 -18.21
CA LEU A 404 8.34 -20.39 -18.89
C LEU A 404 9.10 -21.40 -19.75
N GLY A 405 8.51 -22.58 -19.91
CA GLY A 405 9.12 -23.68 -20.65
C GLY A 405 8.12 -24.42 -21.53
N ARG A 406 8.60 -25.07 -22.59
CA ARG A 406 7.80 -26.07 -23.32
C ARG A 406 8.04 -27.47 -22.75
N TYR A 407 6.97 -28.10 -22.31
CA TYR A 407 6.91 -29.43 -21.70
C TYR A 407 5.98 -30.35 -22.51
N SER A 408 5.87 -31.62 -22.09
CA SER A 408 4.94 -32.60 -22.69
C SER A 408 3.47 -32.15 -22.65
N ASN A 409 3.10 -31.34 -21.66
CA ASN A 409 1.76 -30.75 -21.49
C ASN A 409 1.63 -29.32 -22.08
N GLY A 410 2.57 -28.87 -22.91
CA GLY A 410 2.51 -27.58 -23.61
C GLY A 410 3.44 -26.53 -23.01
N VAL A 411 3.17 -25.25 -23.33
CA VAL A 411 3.93 -24.13 -22.76
C VAL A 411 3.39 -23.82 -21.37
N VAL A 412 4.26 -23.84 -20.38
CA VAL A 412 3.92 -23.65 -18.97
C VAL A 412 4.69 -22.46 -18.40
N VAL A 413 3.97 -21.59 -17.70
CA VAL A 413 4.53 -20.50 -16.89
C VAL A 413 4.77 -20.99 -15.47
N HIS A 414 5.89 -20.55 -14.90
CA HIS A 414 6.36 -20.90 -13.56
C HIS A 414 6.18 -19.71 -12.62
N GLY A 415 5.75 -19.94 -11.37
CA GLY A 415 5.64 -18.88 -10.36
C GLY A 415 5.55 -19.40 -8.92
N GLY A 416 5.19 -18.50 -8.01
CA GLY A 416 4.82 -18.77 -6.63
C GLY A 416 5.82 -19.59 -5.80
N SER A 417 7.13 -19.37 -5.99
CA SER A 417 8.10 -19.91 -5.03
C SER A 417 9.30 -19.00 -4.85
N GLY A 418 9.83 -18.93 -3.64
CA GLY A 418 11.11 -18.30 -3.34
C GLY A 418 11.82 -18.93 -2.14
N GLY A 419 13.06 -18.52 -1.93
CA GLY A 419 13.93 -18.97 -0.84
C GLY A 419 15.38 -19.10 -1.30
N GLY A 420 16.32 -19.00 -0.35
CA GLY A 420 17.74 -19.26 -0.59
C GLY A 420 18.34 -18.44 -1.74
N GLY A 421 17.94 -17.18 -1.90
CA GLY A 421 18.41 -16.29 -2.98
C GLY A 421 17.58 -16.37 -4.26
N ILE A 422 16.56 -17.20 -4.37
CA ILE A 422 15.77 -17.36 -5.60
C ILE A 422 14.36 -16.80 -5.43
N VAL A 423 13.83 -16.16 -6.49
CA VAL A 423 12.42 -15.76 -6.58
C VAL A 423 11.87 -16.16 -7.95
N THR A 424 10.94 -17.10 -8.02
CA THR A 424 10.27 -17.52 -9.26
C THR A 424 8.88 -16.90 -9.31
N LEU A 425 8.67 -15.98 -10.25
CA LEU A 425 7.47 -15.16 -10.33
C LEU A 425 6.68 -15.42 -11.62
N ASP A 426 5.38 -15.61 -11.48
CA ASP A 426 4.41 -15.43 -12.55
C ASP A 426 3.92 -13.98 -12.51
N ASN A 427 3.28 -13.56 -11.42
CA ASN A 427 2.96 -12.17 -11.19
C ASN A 427 4.13 -11.48 -10.47
N SER A 428 4.74 -10.52 -11.15
CA SER A 428 5.92 -9.82 -10.63
C SER A 428 5.56 -8.58 -9.80
N ILE A 429 4.28 -8.28 -9.60
CA ILE A 429 3.80 -7.20 -8.73
C ILE A 429 2.75 -7.71 -7.74
N GLY A 430 2.47 -6.93 -6.69
CA GLY A 430 1.49 -7.30 -5.67
C GLY A 430 1.97 -8.46 -4.78
N ASN A 431 1.01 -9.27 -4.32
CA ASN A 431 1.27 -10.24 -3.24
C ASN A 431 2.28 -11.33 -3.61
N GLU A 432 2.29 -11.82 -4.85
CA GLU A 432 3.24 -12.87 -5.25
C GLU A 432 4.68 -12.37 -5.10
N LEU A 433 5.01 -11.18 -5.59
CA LEU A 433 6.32 -10.57 -5.38
C LEU A 433 6.67 -10.49 -3.89
N SER A 434 5.80 -9.89 -3.08
CA SER A 434 6.09 -9.70 -1.64
C SER A 434 6.20 -11.03 -0.89
N HIS A 435 5.40 -12.03 -1.26
CA HIS A 435 5.37 -13.35 -0.64
C HIS A 435 6.62 -14.15 -0.98
N GLU A 436 6.99 -14.22 -2.27
CA GLU A 436 8.15 -15.00 -2.70
C GLU A 436 9.47 -14.35 -2.31
N VAL A 437 9.55 -13.02 -2.33
CA VAL A 437 10.70 -12.32 -1.72
C VAL A 437 10.68 -12.50 -0.20
N GLY A 438 9.51 -12.52 0.43
CA GLY A 438 9.35 -12.79 1.87
C GLY A 438 9.96 -14.12 2.32
N HIS A 439 9.82 -15.18 1.52
CA HIS A 439 10.47 -16.47 1.77
C HIS A 439 12.01 -16.37 1.83
N ASN A 440 12.62 -15.42 1.13
CA ASN A 440 14.06 -15.16 1.19
C ASN A 440 14.51 -14.44 2.46
N TYR A 441 13.57 -13.87 3.23
CA TYR A 441 13.79 -13.35 4.58
C TYR A 441 13.50 -14.42 5.66
N GLU A 442 13.48 -15.69 5.28
CA GLU A 442 13.18 -16.84 6.15
C GLU A 442 11.75 -16.84 6.71
N LEU A 443 10.84 -16.08 6.10
CA LEU A 443 9.44 -16.09 6.49
C LEU A 443 8.75 -17.35 5.96
N GLY A 444 8.00 -18.04 6.82
CA GLY A 444 7.05 -19.07 6.43
C GLY A 444 5.70 -18.49 6.02
N HIS A 445 4.69 -19.35 5.89
CA HIS A 445 3.30 -18.89 5.73
C HIS A 445 2.67 -18.54 7.08
N TYR A 446 1.78 -17.55 7.10
CA TYR A 446 1.01 -17.15 8.29
C TYR A 446 1.87 -16.92 9.54
N VAL A 447 2.97 -16.18 9.38
CA VAL A 447 3.93 -15.90 10.46
C VAL A 447 3.21 -15.27 11.66
N GLY A 448 3.35 -15.91 12.84
CA GLY A 448 2.67 -15.48 14.07
C GLY A 448 1.16 -15.75 14.11
N GLY A 449 0.62 -16.50 13.15
CA GLY A 449 -0.82 -16.77 13.02
C GLY A 449 -1.64 -15.48 12.93
N PHE A 450 -2.86 -15.50 13.46
CA PHE A 450 -3.74 -14.31 13.44
C PHE A 450 -3.10 -13.07 14.06
N LYS A 451 -2.26 -13.23 15.10
CA LYS A 451 -1.61 -12.11 15.80
C LYS A 451 -0.53 -11.42 14.97
N GLY A 452 0.15 -12.13 14.08
CA GLY A 452 1.23 -11.58 13.26
C GLY A 452 0.85 -11.34 11.79
N SER A 453 -0.17 -12.04 11.28
CA SER A 453 -0.50 -12.04 9.84
C SER A 453 -1.70 -11.16 9.47
N VAL A 454 -2.32 -10.47 10.43
CA VAL A 454 -3.48 -9.60 10.19
C VAL A 454 -3.14 -8.19 10.67
N HIS A 455 -3.31 -7.19 9.79
CA HIS A 455 -3.21 -5.77 10.14
C HIS A 455 -4.35 -5.38 11.11
N ARG A 456 -4.05 -4.50 12.08
CA ARG A 456 -4.97 -4.21 13.19
C ARG A 456 -5.20 -2.70 13.39
N SER A 457 -6.29 -2.38 14.08
CA SER A 457 -6.58 -1.02 14.59
C SER A 457 -5.57 -0.59 15.65
N ALA A 458 -5.41 0.72 15.85
CA ALA A 458 -4.35 1.32 16.66
C ALA A 458 -4.31 0.88 18.15
N ASP A 459 -5.43 0.41 18.69
CA ASP A 459 -5.54 -0.08 20.07
C ASP A 459 -4.96 -1.49 20.27
N GLN A 460 -4.67 -2.21 19.17
CA GLN A 460 -4.18 -3.58 19.18
C GLN A 460 -2.65 -3.66 18.92
N ILE A 461 -2.05 -4.80 19.24
CA ILE A 461 -0.71 -5.18 18.75
C ILE A 461 -0.73 -5.40 17.23
N ASN A 462 0.42 -5.43 16.58
CA ASN A 462 0.55 -5.61 15.11
C ASN A 462 -0.21 -4.54 14.30
N SER A 463 -0.33 -3.33 14.86
CA SER A 463 -0.93 -2.17 14.20
C SER A 463 0.15 -1.20 13.75
N THR A 464 0.02 -0.70 12.53
CA THR A 464 0.90 0.33 11.95
C THR A 464 0.28 0.86 10.66
N TRP A 465 0.74 2.01 10.19
CA TRP A 465 0.59 2.45 8.80
C TRP A 465 1.97 2.50 8.13
N GLY A 466 2.01 2.32 6.82
CA GLY A 466 3.21 2.57 6.03
C GLY A 466 3.52 4.06 5.90
N TRP A 467 4.71 4.40 5.46
CA TRP A 467 5.08 5.77 5.09
C TRP A 467 5.87 5.77 3.78
N ASP A 468 5.33 6.46 2.78
CA ASP A 468 6.06 6.78 1.55
C ASP A 468 6.86 8.06 1.79
N ALA A 469 8.17 7.91 1.95
CA ALA A 469 9.07 9.01 2.25
C ALA A 469 9.24 9.98 1.07
N ASP A 470 9.11 9.48 -0.16
CA ASP A 470 9.31 10.26 -1.38
C ASP A 470 8.08 11.11 -1.71
N LYS A 471 6.88 10.55 -1.50
CA LYS A 471 5.59 11.25 -1.65
C LYS A 471 5.19 12.04 -0.39
N ASN A 472 5.85 11.79 0.74
CA ASN A 472 5.47 12.26 2.06
C ASN A 472 3.97 12.02 2.34
N ARG A 473 3.59 10.73 2.26
CA ARG A 473 2.23 10.26 2.48
C ARG A 473 2.25 9.03 3.40
N PHE A 474 1.27 8.92 4.29
CA PHE A 474 1.03 7.66 4.99
C PHE A 474 0.30 6.68 4.09
N ILE A 475 0.57 5.38 4.26
CA ILE A 475 -0.12 4.29 3.58
C ILE A 475 -0.98 3.58 4.64
N PRO A 476 -2.31 3.80 4.66
CA PRO A 476 -3.20 3.10 5.57
C PRO A 476 -3.14 1.58 5.37
N ASN A 477 -3.40 0.83 6.45
CA ASN A 477 -3.22 -0.62 6.52
C ASN A 477 -4.49 -1.45 6.30
#